data_AF-Q3IEJ5-F1
#
_entry.id   AF-Q3IEJ5-F1
#
_cell.length_a   1.000
_cell.length_b   1.000
_cell.length_c   1.000
_cell.angle_alpha   90.00
_cell.angle_beta   90.00
_cell.angle_gamma   90.00
#
_symmetry.space_group_name_H-M   'P 1'
#
loop_
_entity.id
_entity.type
_entity.pdbx_description
1 polymer ?
#
loop_
_entity_poly.entity_id
_entity_poly.type
_entity_poly.pdbx_seq_one_letter_code
_entity_poly.pdbx_strand_id
1 'polypeptide(L)' 'MSHKKVPMTLDAASRIVSNEAKNNGGKIAKNGFAAKAMSAAAKNANKGVK' A
#
# COMPACT_ATOMS: atom_id res chain seq x y z
N MET A 1 -21.21 9.63 13.05
CA MET A 1 -19.74 9.80 13.09
C MET A 1 -19.17 9.45 11.73
N SER A 2 -18.81 10.44 10.91
CA SER A 2 -18.13 10.16 9.63
C SER A 2 -16.67 9.82 9.94
N HIS A 3 -16.32 8.53 9.89
CA HIS A 3 -14.92 8.13 10.02
C HIS A 3 -14.16 8.67 8.81
N LYS A 4 -13.31 9.69 9.02
CA LYS A 4 -12.36 10.16 8.02
C LYS A 4 -11.46 8.98 7.66
N LYS A 5 -11.65 8.42 6.47
CA LYS A 5 -10.74 7.40 5.92
C LYS A 5 -9.39 8.06 5.67
N VAL A 6 -8.36 7.56 6.34
CA VAL A 6 -6.98 7.93 6.02
C VAL A 6 -6.64 7.28 4.68
N PRO A 7 -6.30 8.07 3.66
CA PRO A 7 -5.91 7.53 2.37
C PRO A 7 -4.58 6.79 2.50
N MET A 8 -4.47 5.67 1.79
CA MET A 8 -3.21 4.96 1.62
C MET A 8 -2.24 5.83 0.80
N THR A 9 -1.09 6.18 1.38
CA THR A 9 -0.03 6.94 0.70
C THR A 9 1.04 6.02 0.11
N LEU A 10 1.84 6.55 -0.82
CA LEU A 10 2.96 5.82 -1.43
C LEU A 10 4.04 5.44 -0.41
N ASP A 11 4.30 6.31 0.58
CA ASP A 11 5.27 6.03 1.66
C ASP A 11 4.82 4.84 2.52
N ALA A 12 3.55 4.86 2.97
CA ALA A 12 2.98 3.77 3.74
C ALA A 12 2.97 2.45 2.97
N ALA A 13 2.59 2.49 1.68
CA ALA A 13 2.64 1.31 0.81
C ALA A 13 4.07 0.78 0.65
N SER A 14 5.07 1.65 0.47
CA SER A 14 6.47 1.27 0.32
C SER A 14 7.00 0.56 1.57
N ARG A 15 6.60 1.01 2.76
CA ARG A 15 6.95 0.36 4.03
C ARG A 15 6.35 -1.05 4.14
N ILE A 16 5.09 -1.20 3.79
CA ILE A 16 4.38 -2.50 3.82
C ILE A 16 5.03 -3.47 2.83
N VAL A 17 5.29 -3.01 1.61
CA VAL A 17 5.96 -3.76 0.56
C VAL A 17 7.35 -4.21 0.99
N SER A 18 8.13 -3.31 1.56
CA SER A 18 9.48 -3.60 2.02
C SER A 18 9.49 -4.69 3.10
N ASN A 19 8.55 -4.64 4.05
CA ASN A 19 8.44 -5.66 5.09
C ASN A 19 8.05 -7.03 4.53
N GLU A 20 7.07 -7.07 3.61
CA GLU A 20 6.65 -8.34 2.99
C GLU A 20 7.77 -8.94 2.12
N ALA A 21 8.45 -8.10 1.33
CA ALA A 21 9.59 -8.52 0.52
C ALA A 21 10.73 -9.06 1.38
N LYS A 22 11.06 -8.41 2.50
CA LYS A 22 12.10 -8.92 3.43
C LYS A 22 11.74 -10.30 3.98
N ASN A 23 10.48 -10.54 4.31
CA ASN A 23 10.03 -11.81 4.87
C ASN A 23 9.92 -12.93 3.84
N ASN A 24 9.66 -12.60 2.57
CA ASN A 24 9.43 -13.55 1.48
C ASN A 24 10.59 -13.67 0.48
N GLY A 25 11.81 -13.24 0.86
CA GLY A 25 13.00 -13.36 0.00
C GLY A 25 12.93 -12.51 -1.27
N GLY A 26 12.43 -11.27 -1.14
CA GLY A 26 12.27 -10.31 -2.23
C GLY A 26 10.98 -10.44 -3.03
N LYS A 27 10.09 -11.37 -2.66
CA LYS A 27 8.83 -11.62 -3.37
C LYS A 27 7.64 -11.01 -2.63
N ILE A 28 6.62 -10.64 -3.39
CA ILE A 28 5.37 -10.11 -2.86
C ILE A 28 4.23 -10.98 -3.35
N ALA A 29 3.31 -11.35 -2.46
CA ALA A 29 2.17 -12.14 -2.86
C ALA A 29 1.21 -11.29 -3.71
N LYS A 30 0.88 -11.76 -4.93
CA LYS A 30 0.06 -11.03 -5.90
C LYS A 30 -1.33 -10.65 -5.38
N ASN A 31 -1.88 -11.46 -4.48
CA ASN A 31 -3.16 -11.23 -3.81
C ASN A 31 -3.00 -10.90 -2.31
N GLY A 32 -1.77 -10.59 -1.88
CA GLY A 32 -1.42 -10.28 -0.50
C GLY A 32 -1.77 -8.85 -0.09
N PHE A 33 -1.48 -8.55 1.17
CA PHE A 33 -1.74 -7.23 1.74
C PHE A 33 -0.88 -6.15 1.09
N ALA A 34 0.41 -6.40 0.82
CA ALA A 34 1.27 -5.43 0.15
C ALA A 34 0.81 -5.09 -1.28
N ALA A 35 0.31 -6.08 -2.04
CA ALA A 35 -0.24 -5.82 -3.37
C ALA A 35 -1.49 -4.93 -3.30
N LYS A 36 -2.38 -5.17 -2.32
CA LYS A 36 -3.55 -4.31 -2.07
C LYS A 36 -3.14 -2.90 -1.63
N ALA A 37 -2.15 -2.79 -0.76
CA ALA A 37 -1.59 -1.51 -0.29
C ALA A 37 -1.05 -0.67 -1.45
N MET A 38 -0.25 -1.27 -2.34
CA MET A 38 0.23 -0.59 -3.55
C MET A 38 -0.90 -0.18 -4.48
N SER A 39 -1.88 -1.05 -4.72
CA SER A 39 -3.03 -0.72 -5.58
C SER A 39 -3.85 0.44 -5.02
N ALA A 40 -4.06 0.47 -3.69
CA ALA A 40 -4.73 1.58 -3.02
C ALA A 40 -3.93 2.89 -3.11
N ALA A 41 -2.62 2.84 -2.88
CA ALA A 41 -1.74 4.01 -3.00
C ALA A 41 -1.71 4.55 -4.44
N ALA A 42 -1.62 3.68 -5.46
CA ALA A 42 -1.69 4.09 -6.86
C ALA A 42 -3.03 4.76 -7.21
N LYS A 43 -4.15 4.22 -6.71
CA LYS A 43 -5.47 4.83 -6.88
C LYS A 43 -5.57 6.20 -6.19
N ASN A 44 -4.98 6.35 -5.02
CA ASN A 44 -5.00 7.61 -4.27
C ASN A 44 -4.05 8.65 -4.89
N ALA A 45 -2.91 8.23 -5.42
CA ALA A 45 -1.99 9.08 -6.17
C ALA A 45 -2.68 9.67 -7.41
N ASN A 46 -3.47 8.87 -8.13
CA ASN A 46 -4.29 9.35 -9.25
C ASN A 46 -5.39 10.33 -8.79
N LYS A 47 -5.90 10.19 -7.57
CA LYS A 47 -6.83 11.14 -6.95
C LYS A 47 -6.15 12.42 -6.41
N GLY A 48 -4.84 12.59 -6.62
CA GLY A 48 -4.09 13.76 -6.13
C GLY A 48 -3.84 13.76 -4.62
N VAL A 49 -4.08 12.63 -3.95
CA VAL A 49 -3.86 12.46 -2.52
C VAL A 49 -2.40 12.06 -2.32
N LYS A 50 -1.55 13.05 -2.06
CA LYS A 50 -0.12 12.88 -1.77
C LYS A 50 0.11 12.47 -0.32
#